data_AF-A0A6B2AWK4-F1
#
_entry.id   AF-A0A6B2AWK4-F1
#
_cell.length_a   1.000
_cell.length_b   1.000
_cell.length_c   1.000
_cell.angle_alpha   90.00
_cell.angle_beta   90.00
_cell.angle_gamma   90.00
#
_symmetry.space_group_name_H-M   'P 1'
#
loop_
_entity.id
_entity.type
_entity.pdbx_description
1 polymer ?
#
loop_
_entity_poly.entity_id
_entity_poly.type
_entity_poly.pdbx_seq_one_letter_code
_entity_poly.pdbx_strand_id
1 'polypeptide(L)'
;MNLRKLTIARRAGLGFTLISLLVALLGWFALAQMSTIRQSEVAVETNWLPSMRVVNDIREIMLRIRTISLRMALDTDPASIPTYRGQLDVRLGDLDKKLSVLKTFVDTPEEKSLTDQFMVTMGQYRSALDRSFVLAGQSDGVGLNKLLLVDMKQIVDGSGKQLGDLADFYLTKVDAEGKSAEAQYDKSRDIVIVFVIIAALCTIGLALWLTRSIVGPLQRAVTAAEQVANGDLTHTIEVDGEDEVTRLLRALAMMQVNLREAMRHIGSSATQLASAATELNSVTEDSYRGLNQQNAEIDQAATAINEMTSAVEEVARNAVSTSDASNQSSTSALAGQTRVIETVQSIQTLTDNVQATSMLVQSLANQSQDIGKVLDVIRSIAEQTNLLALNAAIEAARAGESGRGFAVVADEVRALAHRTQQSTLEIDSMVSAMRSGSAQALDSMNTSRDRADSTLALAKGAGESLSEITSSINQISERNLVIASAAEEQAQVSREVDRNIVNIRDLSMQSTQGANQISASSHELSRLAADLSQVVSRFKV
;
A
#
# COMPACT_ATOMS: atom_id res chain seq x y z
N MET A 1 -2.42 -53.52 6.38
CA MET A 1 -1.12 -52.86 6.18
C MET A 1 -1.36 -51.64 5.32
N ASN A 2 -1.02 -50.42 5.75
CA ASN A 2 -1.45 -49.19 5.07
C ASN A 2 -0.74 -49.08 3.71
N LEU A 3 -1.42 -49.48 2.63
CA LEU A 3 -0.87 -49.73 1.28
C LEU A 3 -0.32 -48.46 0.61
N ARG A 4 -0.60 -47.29 1.20
CA ARG A 4 -0.20 -45.96 0.71
C ARG A 4 1.17 -45.49 1.21
N LYS A 5 1.95 -46.37 1.86
CA LYS A 5 3.36 -46.14 2.19
C LYS A 5 4.31 -46.32 1.00
N LEU A 6 3.83 -46.92 -0.09
CA LEU A 6 4.60 -47.12 -1.32
C LEU A 6 4.14 -46.15 -2.39
N THR A 7 5.06 -45.71 -3.24
CA THR A 7 4.73 -44.92 -4.44
C THR A 7 3.78 -45.68 -5.36
N ILE A 8 3.01 -44.94 -6.18
CA ILE A 8 2.12 -45.55 -7.18
C ILE A 8 2.94 -46.45 -8.12
N ALA A 9 4.10 -45.99 -8.55
CA ALA A 9 5.00 -46.74 -9.43
C ALA A 9 5.43 -48.08 -8.83
N ARG A 10 5.80 -48.13 -7.53
CA ARG A 10 6.20 -49.38 -6.86
C ARG A 10 5.04 -50.36 -6.72
N ARG A 11 3.83 -49.86 -6.42
CA ARG A 11 2.62 -50.71 -6.33
C ARG A 11 2.21 -51.29 -7.68
N ALA A 12 2.19 -50.46 -8.72
CA ALA A 12 1.91 -50.90 -10.08
C ALA A 12 2.97 -51.90 -10.56
N GLY A 13 4.25 -51.61 -10.31
CA GLY A 13 5.36 -52.51 -10.63
C GLY A 13 5.19 -53.91 -10.02
N LEU A 14 4.93 -54.00 -8.71
CA LEU A 14 4.70 -55.29 -8.04
C LEU A 14 3.51 -56.07 -8.64
N GLY A 15 2.41 -55.37 -8.95
CA GLY A 15 1.22 -55.98 -9.57
C GLY A 15 1.52 -56.53 -10.97
N PHE A 16 2.16 -55.75 -11.83
CA PHE A 16 2.53 -56.19 -13.18
C PHE A 16 3.57 -57.32 -13.16
N THR A 17 4.56 -57.28 -12.26
CA THR A 17 5.54 -58.37 -12.12
C THR A 17 4.86 -59.68 -11.73
N LEU A 18 3.89 -59.66 -10.81
CA LEU A 18 3.15 -60.85 -10.40
C LEU A 18 2.35 -61.48 -11.56
N ILE A 19 1.63 -60.65 -12.33
CA ILE A 19 0.85 -61.13 -13.49
C ILE A 19 1.78 -61.68 -14.57
N SER A 20 2.87 -60.98 -14.91
CA SER A 20 3.84 -61.45 -15.90
C SER A 20 4.47 -62.78 -15.51
N LEU A 21 4.77 -62.99 -14.22
CA LEU A 21 5.32 -64.25 -13.72
C LEU A 21 4.29 -65.39 -13.82
N LEU A 22 3.01 -65.13 -13.51
CA LEU A 22 1.94 -66.12 -13.68
C LEU A 22 1.74 -66.52 -15.14
N VAL A 23 1.74 -65.55 -16.07
CA VAL A 23 1.61 -65.82 -17.51
C VAL A 23 2.82 -66.61 -18.03
N ALA A 24 4.03 -66.27 -17.60
CA ALA A 24 5.24 -67.00 -17.98
C ALA A 24 5.22 -68.46 -17.49
N LEU A 25 4.78 -68.70 -16.25
CA LEU A 25 4.62 -70.04 -15.69
C LEU A 25 3.56 -70.86 -16.45
N LEU A 26 2.42 -70.25 -16.79
CA LEU A 26 1.39 -70.90 -17.60
C LEU A 26 1.91 -71.26 -19.00
N GLY A 27 2.61 -70.34 -19.67
CA GLY A 27 3.19 -70.58 -20.99
C GLY A 27 4.21 -71.72 -20.97
N TRP A 28 5.09 -71.75 -19.97
CA TRP A 28 6.03 -72.84 -19.75
C TRP A 28 5.31 -74.19 -19.54
N PHE A 29 4.31 -74.21 -18.67
CA PHE A 29 3.54 -75.43 -18.37
C PHE A 29 2.83 -75.98 -19.61
N ALA A 30 2.16 -75.13 -20.38
CA ALA A 30 1.46 -75.53 -21.60
C ALA A 30 2.40 -76.15 -22.65
N LEU A 31 3.59 -75.56 -22.85
CA LEU A 31 4.60 -76.08 -23.76
C LEU A 31 5.15 -77.44 -23.33
N ALA A 32 5.45 -77.61 -22.03
CA ALA A 32 5.95 -78.88 -21.49
C ALA A 32 4.94 -80.02 -21.71
N GLN A 33 3.65 -79.71 -21.54
CA GLN A 33 2.58 -80.69 -21.62
C GLN A 33 2.22 -81.09 -23.06
N MET A 34 2.28 -80.14 -24.01
CA MET A 34 2.17 -80.44 -25.44
C MET A 34 3.26 -81.42 -25.92
N SER A 35 4.47 -81.32 -25.37
CA SER A 35 5.57 -82.23 -25.69
C SER A 35 5.24 -83.69 -25.35
N THR A 36 4.57 -83.94 -24.22
CA THR A 36 4.22 -85.31 -23.79
C THR A 36 3.11 -85.91 -24.67
N ILE A 37 2.10 -85.13 -25.03
CA ILE A 37 1.04 -85.57 -25.95
C ILE A 37 1.65 -85.94 -27.33
N ARG A 38 2.61 -85.14 -27.80
CA ARG A 38 3.33 -85.41 -29.05
C ARG A 38 4.13 -86.72 -29.00
N GLN A 39 4.67 -87.12 -27.85
CA GLN A 39 5.39 -88.39 -27.72
C GLN A 39 4.48 -89.61 -27.89
N SER A 40 3.28 -89.60 -27.29
CA SER A 40 2.30 -90.69 -27.48
C SER A 40 1.78 -90.76 -28.93
N GLU A 41 1.57 -89.60 -29.57
CA GLU A 41 1.20 -89.55 -31.00
C GLU A 41 2.28 -90.21 -31.89
N VAL A 42 3.55 -89.86 -31.67
CA VAL A 42 4.68 -90.43 -32.42
C VAL A 42 4.78 -91.94 -32.22
N ALA A 43 4.56 -92.45 -31.00
CA ALA A 43 4.59 -93.90 -30.73
C ALA A 43 3.54 -94.68 -31.56
N VAL A 44 2.33 -94.13 -31.70
CA VAL A 44 1.28 -94.73 -32.55
C VAL A 44 1.63 -94.64 -34.03
N GLU A 45 2.13 -93.48 -34.48
CA GLU A 45 2.47 -93.23 -35.89
C GLU A 45 3.64 -94.10 -36.38
N THR A 46 4.71 -94.21 -35.59
CA THR A 46 5.96 -94.82 -36.05
C THR A 46 6.16 -96.27 -35.62
N ASN A 47 5.45 -96.73 -34.58
CA ASN A 47 5.62 -98.10 -34.05
C ASN A 47 4.37 -98.96 -34.23
N TRP A 48 3.27 -98.64 -33.53
CA TRP A 48 2.14 -99.56 -33.41
C TRP A 48 1.35 -99.74 -34.71
N LEU A 49 1.03 -98.65 -35.41
CA LEU A 49 0.24 -98.71 -36.64
C LEU A 49 1.00 -99.38 -37.81
N PRO A 50 2.30 -99.09 -38.04
CA PRO A 50 3.10 -99.82 -39.02
C PRO A 50 3.23 -101.32 -38.71
N SER A 51 3.41 -101.68 -37.43
CA SER A 51 3.53 -103.09 -37.02
C SER A 51 2.26 -103.90 -37.31
N MET A 52 1.09 -103.31 -37.00
CA MET A 52 -0.21 -103.91 -37.34
C MET A 52 -0.37 -104.07 -38.86
N ARG A 53 0.06 -103.09 -39.65
CA ARG A 53 0.02 -103.18 -41.12
C ARG A 53 0.88 -104.34 -41.63
N VAL A 54 2.08 -104.53 -41.07
CA VAL A 54 2.99 -105.61 -41.48
C VAL A 54 2.42 -106.99 -41.14
N VAL A 55 1.80 -107.17 -39.97
CA VAL A 55 1.11 -108.42 -39.60
C VAL A 55 -0.02 -108.75 -40.59
N ASN A 56 -0.80 -107.75 -40.98
CA ASN A 56 -1.86 -107.93 -41.98
C ASN A 56 -1.30 -108.27 -43.36
N ASP A 57 -0.22 -107.62 -43.79
CA ASP A 57 0.47 -107.94 -45.05
C ASP A 57 0.97 -109.39 -45.05
N ILE A 58 1.57 -109.85 -43.94
CA ILE A 58 2.02 -111.24 -43.76
C ILE A 58 0.84 -112.21 -43.90
N ARG A 59 -0.28 -111.92 -43.22
CA ARG A 59 -1.50 -112.72 -43.31
C ARG A 59 -2.02 -112.82 -44.75
N GLU A 60 -2.05 -111.71 -45.48
CA GLU A 60 -2.47 -111.67 -46.88
C GLU A 60 -1.55 -112.53 -47.76
N ILE A 61 -0.23 -112.38 -47.61
CA ILE A 61 0.75 -113.16 -48.39
C ILE A 61 0.59 -114.66 -48.10
N MET A 62 0.41 -115.06 -46.84
CA MET A 62 0.17 -116.47 -46.50
C MET A 62 -1.13 -117.02 -47.11
N LEU A 63 -2.21 -116.24 -47.16
CA LEU A 63 -3.45 -116.64 -47.82
C LEU A 63 -3.25 -116.82 -49.34
N ARG A 64 -2.44 -115.96 -49.97
CA ARG A 64 -2.07 -116.09 -51.39
C ARG A 64 -1.22 -117.34 -51.64
N ILE A 65 -0.22 -117.60 -50.80
CA ILE A 65 0.61 -118.83 -50.84
C ILE A 65 -0.29 -120.06 -50.69
N ARG A 66 -1.22 -120.04 -49.73
CA ARG A 66 -2.19 -121.12 -49.52
C ARG A 66 -3.05 -121.36 -50.76
N THR A 67 -3.54 -120.28 -51.39
CA THR A 67 -4.34 -120.36 -52.63
C THR A 67 -3.55 -121.00 -53.77
N ILE A 68 -2.27 -120.63 -53.95
CA ILE A 68 -1.41 -121.24 -54.98
C ILE A 68 -1.16 -122.71 -54.67
N SER A 69 -0.86 -123.06 -53.40
CA SER A 69 -0.62 -124.45 -53.00
C SER A 69 -1.84 -125.37 -53.23
N LEU A 70 -3.06 -124.87 -52.96
CA LEU A 70 -4.28 -125.62 -53.21
C LEU A 70 -4.61 -125.71 -54.70
N ARG A 71 -4.33 -124.67 -55.48
CA ARG A 71 -4.49 -124.71 -56.94
C ARG A 71 -3.56 -125.74 -57.58
N MET A 72 -2.32 -125.83 -57.11
CA MET A 72 -1.37 -126.86 -57.53
C MET A 72 -1.91 -128.28 -57.25
N ALA A 73 -2.64 -128.48 -56.16
CA ALA A 73 -3.23 -129.78 -55.83
C ALA A 73 -4.41 -130.18 -56.75
N LEU A 74 -5.07 -129.19 -57.35
CA LEU A 74 -6.22 -129.37 -58.25
C LEU A 74 -5.82 -129.48 -59.72
N ASP A 75 -4.62 -129.02 -60.08
CA ASP A 75 -4.10 -129.06 -61.44
C ASP A 75 -3.45 -130.42 -61.73
N THR A 76 -4.05 -131.18 -62.65
CA THR A 76 -3.59 -132.53 -63.00
C THR A 76 -2.45 -132.55 -64.02
N ASP A 77 -2.02 -131.39 -64.53
CA ASP A 77 -0.93 -131.29 -65.51
C ASP A 77 0.45 -131.16 -64.82
N PRO A 78 1.34 -132.17 -64.94
CA PRO A 78 2.69 -132.08 -64.39
C PRO A 78 3.53 -130.94 -64.97
N ALA A 79 3.21 -130.44 -66.18
CA ALA A 79 3.92 -129.32 -66.79
C ALA A 79 3.66 -127.97 -66.10
N SER A 80 2.58 -127.86 -65.30
CA SER A 80 2.22 -126.64 -64.55
C SER A 80 3.00 -126.47 -63.24
N ILE A 81 3.63 -127.53 -62.71
CA ILE A 81 4.32 -127.51 -61.40
C ILE A 81 5.44 -126.45 -61.33
N PRO A 82 6.32 -126.29 -62.33
CA PRO A 82 7.34 -125.24 -62.31
C PRO A 82 6.75 -123.82 -62.25
N THR A 83 5.59 -123.59 -62.88
CA THR A 83 4.88 -122.31 -62.83
C THR A 83 4.37 -122.01 -61.42
N TYR A 84 3.77 -123.00 -60.74
CA TYR A 84 3.35 -122.85 -59.35
C TYR A 84 4.54 -122.65 -58.41
N ARG A 85 5.67 -123.32 -58.66
CA ARG A 85 6.91 -123.11 -57.92
C ARG A 85 7.41 -121.67 -58.05
N GLY A 86 7.49 -121.14 -59.28
CA GLY A 86 7.89 -119.76 -59.52
C GLY A 86 6.96 -118.73 -58.85
N GLN A 87 5.63 -118.94 -58.92
CA GLN A 87 4.67 -118.08 -58.22
C GLN A 87 4.81 -118.13 -56.70
N LEU A 88 5.07 -119.32 -56.15
CA LEU A 88 5.27 -119.50 -54.71
C LEU A 88 6.60 -118.93 -54.22
N ASP A 89 7.69 -119.10 -54.96
CA ASP A 89 9.00 -118.55 -54.60
C ASP A 89 8.98 -117.02 -54.54
N VAL A 90 8.27 -116.35 -55.48
CA VAL A 90 8.05 -114.89 -55.40
C VAL A 90 7.33 -114.51 -54.12
N ARG A 91 6.26 -115.22 -53.76
CA ARG A 91 5.47 -114.90 -52.55
C ARG A 91 6.19 -115.26 -51.26
N LEU A 92 6.99 -116.32 -51.26
CA LEU A 92 7.88 -116.65 -50.14
C LEU A 92 8.96 -115.57 -49.96
N GLY A 93 9.50 -115.02 -51.05
CA GLY A 93 10.42 -113.88 -50.99
C GLY A 93 9.76 -112.60 -50.46
N ASP A 94 8.53 -112.30 -50.87
CA ASP A 94 7.75 -111.18 -50.31
C ASP A 94 7.48 -111.39 -48.82
N LEU A 95 7.16 -112.62 -48.43
CA LEU A 95 6.93 -113.00 -47.04
C LEU A 95 8.21 -112.84 -46.20
N ASP A 96 9.37 -113.27 -46.70
CA ASP A 96 10.67 -113.08 -46.03
C ASP A 96 10.98 -111.60 -45.77
N LYS A 97 10.70 -110.73 -46.74
CA LYS A 97 10.85 -109.28 -46.57
C LYS A 97 9.94 -108.76 -45.46
N LYS A 98 8.66 -109.14 -45.46
CA LYS A 98 7.71 -108.70 -44.43
C LYS A 98 8.02 -109.28 -43.05
N LEU A 99 8.47 -110.53 -42.96
CA LEU A 99 8.95 -111.14 -41.71
C LEU A 99 10.18 -110.42 -41.16
N SER A 100 11.08 -109.96 -42.03
CA SER A 100 12.26 -109.17 -41.62
C SER A 100 11.86 -107.79 -41.10
N VAL A 101 10.87 -107.15 -41.73
CA VAL A 101 10.29 -105.88 -41.25
C VAL A 101 9.55 -106.07 -39.94
N LEU A 102 8.80 -107.17 -39.75
CA LEU A 102 8.13 -107.44 -38.48
C LEU A 102 9.14 -107.50 -37.33
N LYS A 103 10.29 -108.15 -37.53
CA LYS A 103 11.36 -108.24 -36.53
C LYS A 103 11.93 -106.88 -36.11
N THR A 104 11.89 -105.84 -36.95
CA THR A 104 12.40 -104.52 -36.58
C THR A 104 11.48 -103.74 -35.66
N PHE A 105 10.23 -104.18 -35.51
CA PHE A 105 9.25 -103.56 -34.61
C PHE A 105 9.16 -104.27 -33.24
N VAL A 106 9.78 -105.45 -33.11
CA VAL A 106 9.68 -106.27 -31.90
C VAL A 106 10.49 -105.63 -30.77
N ASP A 107 9.78 -104.85 -29.95
CA ASP A 107 10.39 -104.05 -28.88
C ASP A 107 9.98 -104.53 -27.48
N THR A 108 8.88 -105.29 -27.36
CA THR A 108 8.36 -105.73 -26.05
C THR A 108 8.55 -107.23 -25.79
N PRO A 109 8.68 -107.67 -24.51
CA PRO A 109 8.80 -109.10 -24.19
C PRO A 109 7.62 -109.96 -24.64
N GLU A 110 6.41 -109.40 -24.59
CA GLU A 110 5.15 -110.06 -24.98
C GLU A 110 5.06 -110.21 -26.51
N GLU A 111 5.34 -109.14 -27.25
CA GLU A 111 5.42 -109.15 -28.71
C GLU A 111 6.49 -110.11 -29.23
N LYS A 112 7.65 -110.15 -28.56
CA LYS A 112 8.72 -111.09 -28.88
C LYS A 112 8.26 -112.54 -28.73
N SER A 113 7.56 -112.85 -27.63
CA SER A 113 7.01 -114.19 -27.41
C SER A 113 6.03 -114.59 -28.52
N LEU A 114 5.11 -113.70 -28.89
CA LEU A 114 4.13 -113.95 -29.94
C LEU A 114 4.79 -114.10 -31.33
N THR A 115 5.77 -113.26 -31.63
CA THR A 115 6.51 -113.31 -32.89
C THR A 115 7.36 -114.58 -33.00
N ASP A 116 8.04 -114.99 -31.93
CA ASP A 116 8.86 -116.20 -31.90
C ASP A 116 7.98 -117.46 -32.08
N GLN A 117 6.81 -117.51 -31.43
CA GLN A 117 5.84 -118.59 -31.63
C GLN A 117 5.36 -118.68 -33.08
N PHE A 118 5.06 -117.54 -33.71
CA PHE A 118 4.68 -117.48 -35.11
C PHE A 118 5.82 -117.91 -36.03
N MET A 119 7.06 -117.51 -35.76
CA MET A 119 8.25 -117.89 -36.55
C MET A 119 8.49 -119.40 -36.54
N VAL A 120 8.27 -120.08 -35.40
CA VAL A 120 8.35 -121.54 -35.30
C VAL A 120 7.31 -122.21 -36.20
N THR A 121 6.03 -121.81 -36.11
CA THR A 121 4.95 -122.34 -36.96
C THR A 121 5.20 -122.03 -38.44
N MET A 122 5.77 -120.86 -38.76
CA MET A 122 6.15 -120.48 -40.11
C MET A 122 7.26 -121.39 -40.68
N GLY A 123 8.22 -121.79 -39.85
CA GLY A 123 9.23 -122.79 -40.23
C GLY A 123 8.62 -124.14 -40.60
N GLN A 124 7.63 -124.61 -39.81
CA GLN A 124 6.86 -125.82 -40.11
C GLN A 124 6.05 -125.69 -41.40
N TYR A 125 5.43 -124.52 -41.62
CA TYR A 125 4.67 -124.21 -42.82
C TYR A 125 5.54 -124.26 -44.08
N ARG A 126 6.77 -123.72 -44.04
CA ARG A 126 7.74 -123.82 -45.15
C ARG A 126 8.13 -125.26 -45.43
N SER A 127 8.47 -126.01 -44.39
CA SER A 127 8.86 -127.42 -44.56
C SER A 127 7.74 -128.25 -45.20
N ALA A 128 6.49 -127.99 -44.83
CA ALA A 128 5.34 -128.63 -45.44
C ALA A 128 5.11 -128.18 -46.90
N LEU A 129 5.31 -126.89 -47.22
CA LEU A 129 5.26 -126.41 -48.60
C LEU A 129 6.31 -127.06 -49.49
N ASP A 130 7.56 -127.18 -49.03
CA ASP A 130 8.60 -127.84 -49.83
C ASP A 130 8.29 -129.32 -50.07
N ARG A 131 7.76 -130.03 -49.04
CA ARG A 131 7.27 -131.41 -49.22
C ARG A 131 6.13 -131.50 -50.22
N SER A 132 5.26 -130.49 -50.30
CA SER A 132 4.15 -130.47 -51.27
C SER A 132 4.67 -130.45 -52.72
N PHE A 133 5.80 -129.78 -52.99
CA PHE A 133 6.42 -129.81 -54.31
C PHE A 133 7.08 -131.16 -54.63
N VAL A 134 7.67 -131.81 -53.63
CA VAL A 134 8.24 -133.16 -53.81
C VAL A 134 7.13 -134.15 -54.19
N LEU A 135 5.98 -134.10 -53.50
CA LEU A 135 4.83 -134.96 -53.79
C LEU A 135 4.19 -134.63 -55.15
N ALA A 136 4.06 -133.35 -55.49
CA ALA A 136 3.56 -132.92 -56.79
C ALA A 136 4.47 -133.42 -57.93
N GLY A 137 5.80 -133.30 -57.79
CA GLY A 137 6.76 -133.76 -58.81
C GLY A 137 6.84 -135.29 -58.96
N GLN A 138 6.42 -136.04 -57.94
CA GLN A 138 6.27 -137.50 -57.99
C GLN A 138 4.89 -137.95 -58.53
N SER A 139 4.02 -137.01 -58.89
CA SER A 139 2.63 -137.25 -59.30
C SER A 139 1.78 -137.96 -58.22
N ASP A 140 2.14 -137.84 -56.94
CA ASP A 140 1.38 -138.38 -55.81
C ASP A 140 0.27 -137.42 -55.37
N GLY A 141 -0.81 -137.37 -56.14
CA GLY A 141 -1.98 -136.50 -55.85
C GLY A 141 -2.69 -136.84 -54.54
N VAL A 142 -2.64 -138.09 -54.08
CA VAL A 142 -3.28 -138.51 -52.82
C VAL A 142 -2.47 -138.03 -51.62
N GLY A 143 -1.15 -138.23 -51.65
CA GLY A 143 -0.23 -137.71 -50.64
C GLY A 143 -0.25 -136.18 -50.60
N LEU A 144 -0.27 -135.53 -51.76
CA LEU A 144 -0.34 -134.07 -51.88
C LEU A 144 -1.63 -133.50 -51.25
N ASN A 145 -2.78 -134.11 -51.56
CA ASN A 145 -4.06 -133.70 -50.97
C ASN A 145 -4.10 -133.94 -49.47
N LYS A 146 -3.57 -135.06 -48.96
CA LYS A 146 -3.48 -135.30 -47.52
C LYS A 146 -2.60 -134.25 -46.83
N LEU A 147 -1.43 -133.97 -47.38
CA LEU A 147 -0.51 -132.97 -46.82
C LEU A 147 -1.14 -131.57 -46.81
N LEU A 148 -1.73 -131.14 -47.92
CA LEU A 148 -2.28 -129.78 -48.03
C LEU A 148 -3.61 -129.62 -47.28
N LEU A 149 -4.55 -130.56 -47.41
CA LEU A 149 -5.90 -130.41 -46.86
C LEU A 149 -6.03 -130.89 -45.40
N VAL A 150 -5.19 -131.83 -44.96
CA VAL A 150 -5.25 -132.40 -43.60
C VAL A 150 -4.07 -131.94 -42.77
N ASP A 151 -2.84 -132.32 -43.12
CA ASP A 151 -1.68 -132.12 -42.24
C ASP A 151 -1.32 -130.63 -42.08
N MET A 152 -1.38 -129.86 -43.18
CA MET A 152 -1.13 -128.42 -43.15
C MET A 152 -2.29 -127.60 -42.57
N LYS A 153 -3.48 -128.18 -42.42
CA LYS A 153 -4.63 -127.45 -41.86
C LYS A 153 -4.31 -126.92 -40.46
N GLN A 154 -3.76 -127.76 -39.59
CA GLN A 154 -3.43 -127.37 -38.23
C GLN A 154 -2.34 -126.29 -38.17
N ILE A 155 -1.36 -126.35 -39.08
CA ILE A 155 -0.29 -125.34 -39.18
C ILE A 155 -0.86 -124.00 -39.64
N VAL A 156 -1.77 -124.00 -40.63
CA VAL A 156 -2.41 -122.79 -41.16
C VAL A 156 -3.38 -122.17 -40.16
N ASP A 157 -4.20 -122.98 -39.50
CA ASP A 157 -5.12 -122.50 -38.46
C ASP A 157 -4.33 -121.92 -37.27
N GLY A 158 -3.23 -122.58 -36.89
CA GLY A 158 -2.30 -122.11 -35.86
C GLY A 158 -1.61 -120.79 -36.22
N SER A 159 -1.05 -120.68 -37.43
CA SER A 159 -0.38 -119.45 -37.88
C SER A 159 -1.36 -118.29 -38.09
N GLY A 160 -2.58 -118.59 -38.55
CA GLY A 160 -3.68 -117.63 -38.65
C GLY A 160 -4.09 -117.08 -37.28
N LYS A 161 -4.18 -117.95 -36.26
CA LYS A 161 -4.45 -117.53 -34.89
C LYS A 161 -3.31 -116.69 -34.30
N GLN A 162 -2.06 -117.11 -34.46
CA GLN A 162 -0.89 -116.38 -33.94
C GLN A 162 -0.77 -114.97 -34.55
N LEU A 163 -1.06 -114.81 -35.84
CA LEU A 163 -1.13 -113.48 -36.47
C LEU A 163 -2.33 -112.67 -35.97
N GLY A 164 -3.45 -113.32 -35.66
CA GLY A 164 -4.59 -112.70 -34.98
C GLY A 164 -4.19 -112.16 -33.60
N ASP A 165 -3.53 -113.00 -32.78
CA ASP A 165 -3.06 -112.62 -31.45
C ASP A 165 -2.04 -111.46 -31.52
N LEU A 166 -1.15 -111.44 -32.51
CA LEU A 166 -0.24 -110.31 -32.79
C LEU A 166 -0.99 -109.03 -33.20
N ALA A 167 -2.00 -109.15 -34.07
CA ALA A 167 -2.81 -108.00 -34.49
C ALA A 167 -3.61 -107.42 -33.32
N ASP A 168 -4.20 -108.28 -32.47
CA ASP A 168 -4.95 -107.88 -31.28
C ASP A 168 -4.03 -107.22 -30.24
N PHE A 169 -2.79 -107.71 -30.09
CA PHE A 169 -1.78 -107.06 -29.26
C PHE A 169 -1.50 -105.62 -29.74
N TYR A 170 -1.21 -105.44 -31.03
CA TYR A 170 -0.97 -104.09 -31.57
C TYR A 170 -2.20 -103.19 -31.46
N LEU A 171 -3.40 -103.71 -31.72
CA LEU A 171 -4.65 -102.96 -31.55
C LEU A 171 -4.83 -102.49 -30.10
N THR A 172 -4.54 -103.37 -29.13
CA THR A 172 -4.61 -103.05 -27.69
C THR A 172 -3.60 -101.96 -27.31
N LYS A 173 -2.39 -101.97 -27.89
CA LYS A 173 -1.39 -100.92 -27.65
C LYS A 173 -1.78 -99.58 -28.29
N VAL A 174 -2.33 -99.59 -29.51
CA VAL A 174 -2.87 -98.37 -30.15
C VAL A 174 -3.98 -97.76 -29.30
N ASP A 175 -4.94 -98.56 -28.83
CA ASP A 175 -6.04 -98.08 -27.97
C ASP A 175 -5.53 -97.57 -26.60
N ALA A 176 -4.56 -98.26 -26.00
CA ALA A 176 -3.94 -97.82 -24.75
C ALA A 176 -3.20 -96.49 -24.87
N GLU A 177 -2.38 -96.30 -25.91
CA GLU A 177 -1.70 -95.03 -26.18
C GLU A 177 -2.71 -93.92 -26.52
N GLY A 178 -3.75 -94.23 -27.29
CA GLY A 178 -4.83 -93.29 -27.60
C GLY A 178 -5.56 -92.79 -26.35
N LYS A 179 -5.96 -93.70 -25.46
CA LYS A 179 -6.58 -93.36 -24.17
C LYS A 179 -5.64 -92.60 -23.23
N SER A 180 -4.35 -92.96 -23.22
CA SER A 180 -3.34 -92.24 -22.44
C SER A 180 -3.19 -90.80 -22.92
N ALA A 181 -3.09 -90.60 -24.24
CA ALA A 181 -3.01 -89.27 -24.86
C ALA A 181 -4.27 -88.43 -24.60
N GLU A 182 -5.46 -89.03 -24.69
CA GLU A 182 -6.74 -88.37 -24.40
C GLU A 182 -6.84 -87.94 -22.92
N ALA A 183 -6.55 -88.85 -21.99
CA ALA A 183 -6.55 -88.53 -20.56
C ALA A 183 -5.51 -87.45 -20.21
N GLN A 184 -4.36 -87.49 -20.87
CA GLN A 184 -3.33 -86.50 -20.69
C GLN A 184 -3.75 -85.14 -21.26
N TYR A 185 -4.40 -85.10 -22.42
CA TYR A 185 -5.00 -83.88 -22.98
C TYR A 185 -6.05 -83.27 -22.06
N ASP A 186 -7.01 -84.06 -21.56
CA ASP A 186 -8.07 -83.55 -20.68
C ASP A 186 -7.51 -82.96 -19.39
N LYS A 187 -6.57 -83.67 -18.74
CA LYS A 187 -5.88 -83.15 -17.55
C LYS A 187 -5.14 -81.84 -17.82
N SER A 188 -4.52 -81.73 -18.99
CA SER A 188 -3.81 -80.53 -19.42
C SER A 188 -4.75 -79.34 -19.61
N ARG A 189 -5.87 -79.59 -20.30
CA ARG A 189 -6.92 -78.60 -20.54
C ARG A 189 -7.46 -78.05 -19.23
N ASP A 190 -7.79 -78.92 -18.28
CA ASP A 190 -8.36 -78.51 -17.00
C ASP A 190 -7.38 -77.68 -16.16
N ILE A 191 -6.09 -78.06 -16.12
CA ILE A 191 -5.06 -77.26 -15.43
C ILE A 191 -4.90 -75.88 -16.09
N VAL A 192 -4.86 -75.81 -17.43
CA VAL A 192 -4.77 -74.54 -18.15
C VAL A 192 -5.98 -73.66 -17.84
N ILE A 193 -7.20 -74.21 -17.83
CA ILE A 193 -8.42 -73.47 -17.47
C ILE A 193 -8.32 -72.91 -16.05
N VAL A 194 -7.89 -73.72 -15.07
CA VAL A 194 -7.73 -73.27 -13.68
C VAL A 194 -6.74 -72.10 -13.58
N PHE A 195 -5.57 -72.19 -14.24
CA PHE A 195 -4.61 -71.10 -14.23
C PHE A 195 -5.12 -69.84 -14.93
N VAL A 196 -5.87 -69.96 -16.03
CA VAL A 196 -6.51 -68.82 -16.71
C VAL A 196 -7.51 -68.13 -15.77
N ILE A 197 -8.33 -68.90 -15.05
CA ILE A 197 -9.29 -68.35 -14.07
C ILE A 197 -8.53 -67.64 -12.94
N ILE A 198 -7.49 -68.25 -12.37
CA ILE A 198 -6.68 -67.64 -11.31
C ILE A 198 -6.03 -66.34 -11.81
N ALA A 199 -5.43 -66.34 -13.00
CA ALA A 199 -4.82 -65.16 -13.59
C ALA A 199 -5.85 -64.03 -13.81
N ALA A 200 -7.05 -64.37 -14.29
CA ALA A 200 -8.14 -63.41 -14.45
C ALA A 200 -8.60 -62.82 -13.10
N LEU A 201 -8.80 -63.66 -12.08
CA LEU A 201 -9.19 -63.22 -10.74
C LEU A 201 -8.12 -62.34 -10.09
N CYS A 202 -6.84 -62.71 -10.19
CA CYS A 202 -5.73 -61.90 -9.71
C CYS A 202 -5.65 -60.55 -10.43
N THR A 203 -5.88 -60.52 -11.75
CA THR A 203 -5.89 -59.29 -12.54
C THR A 203 -7.03 -58.36 -12.13
N ILE A 204 -8.25 -58.89 -11.99
CA ILE A 204 -9.42 -58.11 -11.54
C ILE A 204 -9.19 -57.61 -10.10
N GLY A 205 -8.68 -58.45 -9.21
CA GLY A 205 -8.36 -58.09 -7.83
C GLY A 205 -7.32 -56.97 -7.75
N LEU A 206 -6.22 -57.08 -8.50
CA LEU A 206 -5.19 -56.04 -8.60
C LEU A 206 -5.72 -54.74 -9.21
N ALA A 207 -6.56 -54.83 -10.24
CA ALA A 207 -7.17 -53.65 -10.86
C ALA A 207 -8.06 -52.91 -9.86
N LEU A 208 -8.99 -53.61 -9.21
CA LEU A 208 -9.86 -53.01 -8.17
C LEU A 208 -9.04 -52.43 -7.01
N TRP A 209 -7.96 -53.11 -6.62
CA TRP A 209 -7.05 -52.68 -5.57
C TRP A 209 -6.30 -51.38 -5.93
N LEU A 210 -5.72 -51.31 -7.14
CA LEU A 210 -5.01 -50.13 -7.62
C LEU A 210 -5.97 -48.95 -7.83
N THR A 211 -7.14 -49.20 -8.42
CA THR A 211 -8.17 -48.19 -8.66
C THR A 211 -8.64 -47.56 -7.36
N ARG A 212 -9.02 -48.35 -6.34
CA ARG A 212 -9.41 -47.79 -5.04
C ARG A 212 -8.29 -47.02 -4.36
N SER A 213 -7.06 -47.47 -4.51
CA SER A 213 -5.91 -46.84 -3.87
C SER A 213 -5.45 -45.53 -4.51
N ILE A 214 -5.81 -45.27 -5.77
CA ILE A 214 -5.42 -44.06 -6.51
C ILE A 214 -6.61 -43.12 -6.67
N VAL A 215 -7.73 -43.61 -7.21
CA VAL A 215 -8.87 -42.78 -7.62
C VAL A 215 -9.52 -42.08 -6.43
N GLY A 216 -9.72 -42.78 -5.30
CA GLY A 216 -10.35 -42.19 -4.11
C GLY A 216 -9.57 -40.99 -3.54
N PRO A 217 -8.26 -41.14 -3.22
CA PRO A 217 -7.43 -40.01 -2.78
C PRO A 217 -7.30 -38.89 -3.82
N LEU A 218 -7.25 -39.23 -5.11
CA LEU A 218 -7.13 -38.23 -6.17
C LEU A 218 -8.41 -37.42 -6.33
N GLN A 219 -9.58 -38.05 -6.18
CA GLN A 219 -10.87 -37.37 -6.14
C GLN A 219 -10.97 -36.43 -4.94
N ARG A 220 -10.45 -36.82 -3.76
CA ARG A 220 -10.33 -35.89 -2.61
C ARG A 220 -9.46 -34.67 -2.91
N ALA A 221 -8.35 -34.86 -3.63
CA ALA A 221 -7.49 -33.74 -4.03
C ALA A 221 -8.20 -32.80 -5.02
N VAL A 222 -8.99 -33.34 -5.95
CA VAL A 222 -9.83 -32.54 -6.86
C VAL A 222 -10.88 -31.76 -6.08
N THR A 223 -11.64 -32.42 -5.20
CA THR A 223 -12.65 -31.73 -4.38
C THR A 223 -12.03 -30.64 -3.51
N ALA A 224 -10.86 -30.88 -2.91
CA ALA A 224 -10.15 -29.86 -2.15
C ALA A 224 -9.74 -28.66 -3.03
N ALA A 225 -9.25 -28.91 -4.24
CA ALA A 225 -8.90 -27.84 -5.18
C ALA A 225 -10.14 -27.06 -5.66
N GLU A 226 -11.26 -27.74 -5.92
CA GLU A 226 -12.55 -27.12 -6.27
C GLU A 226 -13.11 -26.26 -5.13
N GLN A 227 -13.00 -26.72 -3.87
CA GLN A 227 -13.39 -25.94 -2.69
C GLN A 227 -12.56 -24.64 -2.58
N VAL A 228 -11.24 -24.74 -2.72
CA VAL A 228 -10.35 -23.57 -2.72
C VAL A 228 -10.66 -22.63 -3.89
N ALA A 229 -10.90 -23.16 -5.09
CA ALA A 229 -11.26 -22.37 -6.27
C ALA A 229 -12.61 -21.64 -6.13
N ASN A 230 -13.57 -22.25 -5.44
CA ASN A 230 -14.85 -21.63 -5.08
C ASN A 230 -14.75 -20.66 -3.90
N GLY A 231 -13.56 -20.47 -3.33
CA GLY A 231 -13.31 -19.56 -2.22
C GLY A 231 -13.67 -20.12 -0.84
N ASP A 232 -13.96 -21.42 -0.71
CA ASP A 232 -14.21 -22.04 0.61
C ASP A 232 -12.92 -22.61 1.20
N LEU A 233 -12.33 -21.89 2.15
CA LEU A 233 -11.10 -22.25 2.85
C LEU A 233 -11.35 -22.83 4.25
N THR A 234 -12.63 -23.10 4.60
CA THR A 234 -13.02 -23.55 5.94
C THR A 234 -12.82 -25.06 6.15
N HIS A 235 -12.83 -25.82 5.04
CA HIS A 235 -12.72 -27.27 5.06
C HIS A 235 -11.29 -27.73 5.32
N THR A 236 -11.10 -28.68 6.25
CA THR A 236 -9.76 -29.22 6.51
C THR A 236 -9.41 -30.28 5.47
N ILE A 237 -8.28 -30.09 4.77
CA ILE A 237 -7.75 -31.09 3.83
C ILE A 237 -7.05 -32.20 4.61
N GLU A 238 -7.71 -33.34 4.77
CA GLU A 238 -7.12 -34.50 5.43
C GLU A 238 -6.03 -35.15 4.57
N VAL A 239 -4.82 -35.20 5.11
CA VAL A 239 -3.66 -35.82 4.45
C VAL A 239 -3.36 -37.15 5.12
N ASP A 240 -3.51 -38.23 4.38
CA ASP A 240 -3.14 -39.59 4.79
C ASP A 240 -2.30 -40.25 3.69
N GLY A 241 -1.31 -41.07 4.06
CA GLY A 241 -0.37 -41.77 3.16
C GLY A 241 1.02 -41.14 3.04
N GLU A 242 1.86 -41.71 2.17
CA GLU A 242 3.22 -41.24 1.85
C GLU A 242 3.50 -41.25 0.33
N ASP A 243 2.46 -41.42 -0.48
CA ASP A 243 2.54 -41.49 -1.94
C ASP A 243 2.46 -40.12 -2.64
N GLU A 244 2.58 -40.12 -3.96
CA GLU A 244 2.55 -38.90 -4.78
C GLU A 244 1.25 -38.10 -4.60
N VAL A 245 0.11 -38.77 -4.46
CA VAL A 245 -1.19 -38.12 -4.23
C VAL A 245 -1.25 -37.52 -2.82
N THR A 246 -0.64 -38.17 -1.83
CA THR A 246 -0.47 -37.61 -0.49
C THR A 246 0.35 -36.32 -0.54
N ARG A 247 1.47 -36.30 -1.28
CA ARG A 247 2.29 -35.11 -1.44
C ARG A 247 1.51 -33.96 -2.10
N LEU A 248 0.65 -34.26 -3.08
CA LEU A 248 -0.29 -33.29 -3.67
C LEU A 248 -1.27 -32.73 -2.64
N LEU A 249 -1.94 -33.59 -1.86
CA LEU A 249 -2.86 -33.18 -0.79
C LEU A 249 -2.16 -32.30 0.26
N ARG A 250 -0.92 -32.65 0.63
CA ARG A 250 -0.08 -31.88 1.58
C ARG A 250 0.25 -30.49 1.04
N ALA A 251 0.54 -30.37 -0.26
CA ALA A 251 0.76 -29.08 -0.91
C ALA A 251 -0.51 -28.24 -1.00
N LEU A 252 -1.66 -28.84 -1.31
CA LEU A 252 -2.97 -28.18 -1.32
C LEU A 252 -3.36 -27.67 0.09
N ALA A 253 -3.10 -28.47 1.14
CA ALA A 253 -3.32 -28.07 2.52
C ALA A 253 -2.48 -26.84 2.92
N MET A 254 -1.19 -26.83 2.59
CA MET A 254 -0.33 -25.65 2.84
C MET A 254 -0.80 -24.42 2.05
N MET A 255 -1.20 -24.61 0.78
CA MET A 255 -1.75 -23.53 -0.04
C MET A 255 -3.01 -22.92 0.58
N GLN A 256 -3.94 -23.76 1.05
CA GLN A 256 -5.16 -23.33 1.73
C GLN A 256 -4.85 -22.52 3.00
N VAL A 257 -3.91 -22.99 3.83
CA VAL A 257 -3.49 -22.28 5.04
C VAL A 257 -2.92 -20.90 4.71
N ASN A 258 -2.00 -20.82 3.74
CA ASN A 258 -1.38 -19.57 3.33
C ASN A 258 -2.40 -18.59 2.72
N LEU A 259 -3.34 -19.09 1.90
CA LEU A 259 -4.42 -18.27 1.36
C LEU A 259 -5.30 -17.72 2.50
N ARG A 260 -5.68 -18.56 3.45
CA ARG A 260 -6.52 -18.16 4.59
C ARG A 260 -5.85 -17.08 5.45
N GLU A 261 -4.54 -17.20 5.70
CA GLU A 261 -3.75 -16.20 6.41
C GLU A 261 -3.65 -14.89 5.61
N ALA A 262 -3.40 -14.96 4.30
CA ALA A 262 -3.39 -13.79 3.42
C ALA A 262 -4.75 -13.08 3.39
N MET A 263 -5.87 -13.82 3.28
CA MET A 263 -7.21 -13.24 3.32
C MET A 263 -7.51 -12.57 4.66
N ARG A 264 -7.10 -13.16 5.78
CA ARG A 264 -7.20 -12.54 7.12
C ARG A 264 -6.42 -11.23 7.20
N HIS A 265 -5.17 -11.22 6.76
CA HIS A 265 -4.33 -10.03 6.76
C HIS A 265 -4.91 -8.92 5.88
N ILE A 266 -5.37 -9.25 4.67
CA ILE A 266 -6.01 -8.27 3.77
C ILE A 266 -7.29 -7.72 4.40
N GLY A 267 -8.12 -8.57 5.01
CA GLY A 267 -9.34 -8.16 5.72
C GLY A 267 -9.05 -7.22 6.91
N SER A 268 -8.03 -7.50 7.71
CA SER A 268 -7.61 -6.62 8.80
C SER A 268 -7.08 -5.28 8.28
N SER A 269 -6.27 -5.30 7.21
CA SER A 269 -5.71 -4.10 6.61
C SER A 269 -6.79 -3.23 5.96
N ALA A 270 -7.79 -3.84 5.32
CA ALA A 270 -8.94 -3.14 4.78
C ALA A 270 -9.74 -2.45 5.89
N THR A 271 -9.96 -3.14 7.02
CA THR A 271 -10.64 -2.55 8.18
C THR A 271 -9.86 -1.37 8.76
N GLN A 272 -8.55 -1.50 8.91
CA GLN A 272 -7.68 -0.40 9.36
C GLN A 272 -7.69 0.78 8.40
N LEU A 273 -7.66 0.52 7.09
CA LEU A 273 -7.73 1.55 6.05
C LEU A 273 -9.06 2.31 6.09
N ALA A 274 -10.18 1.61 6.29
CA ALA A 274 -11.50 2.22 6.44
C ALA A 274 -11.58 3.13 7.68
N SER A 275 -11.03 2.68 8.82
CA SER A 275 -10.95 3.48 10.04
C SER A 275 -10.09 4.72 9.83
N ALA A 276 -8.89 4.58 9.26
CA ALA A 276 -8.00 5.69 8.98
C ALA A 276 -8.61 6.72 8.01
N ALA A 277 -9.32 6.24 6.99
CA ALA A 277 -10.05 7.12 6.06
C ALA A 277 -11.17 7.91 6.77
N THR A 278 -11.88 7.28 7.71
CA THR A 278 -12.93 7.93 8.49
C THR A 278 -12.34 8.99 9.44
N GLU A 279 -11.23 8.67 10.10
CA GLU A 279 -10.50 9.61 10.95
C GLU A 279 -9.97 10.80 10.16
N LEU A 280 -9.36 10.56 8.98
CA LEU A 280 -8.92 11.62 8.08
C LEU A 280 -10.08 12.53 7.66
N ASN A 281 -11.25 11.96 7.36
CA ASN A 281 -12.42 12.77 7.00
C ASN A 281 -12.87 13.65 8.17
N SER A 282 -12.89 13.11 9.39
CA SER A 282 -13.22 13.90 10.60
C SER A 282 -12.22 15.04 10.82
N VAL A 283 -10.92 14.76 10.77
CA VAL A 283 -9.86 15.77 10.92
C VAL A 283 -9.93 16.84 9.84
N THR A 284 -10.29 16.43 8.62
CA THR A 284 -10.46 17.35 7.49
C THR A 284 -11.68 18.24 7.67
N GLU A 285 -12.79 17.72 8.20
CA GLU A 285 -13.99 18.52 8.50
C GLU A 285 -13.70 19.55 9.60
N ASP A 286 -12.99 19.17 10.66
CA ASP A 286 -12.55 20.09 11.72
C ASP A 286 -11.60 21.16 11.18
N SER A 287 -10.67 20.77 10.30
CA SER A 287 -9.78 21.71 9.60
C SER A 287 -10.58 22.70 8.75
N TYR A 288 -11.64 22.25 8.10
CA TYR A 288 -12.54 23.08 7.32
C TYR A 288 -13.24 24.15 8.16
N ARG A 289 -13.73 23.76 9.34
CA ARG A 289 -14.34 24.70 10.30
C ARG A 289 -13.30 25.71 10.81
N GLY A 290 -12.09 25.25 11.13
CA GLY A 290 -10.97 26.10 11.55
C GLY A 290 -10.59 27.12 10.47
N LEU A 291 -10.49 26.70 9.21
CA LEU A 291 -10.17 27.59 8.08
C LEU A 291 -11.26 28.63 7.82
N ASN A 292 -12.53 28.27 7.98
CA ASN A 292 -13.64 29.24 7.88
C ASN A 292 -13.57 30.29 8.99
N GLN A 293 -13.29 29.87 10.23
CA GLN A 293 -13.10 30.81 11.33
C GLN A 293 -11.88 31.71 11.09
N GLN A 294 -10.76 31.12 10.66
CA GLN A 294 -9.55 31.87 10.33
C GLN A 294 -9.78 32.92 9.24
N ASN A 295 -10.56 32.59 8.19
CA ASN A 295 -10.92 33.58 7.16
C ASN A 295 -11.73 34.76 7.75
N ALA A 296 -12.68 34.49 8.64
CA ALA A 296 -13.44 35.54 9.31
C ALA A 296 -12.54 36.45 10.18
N GLU A 297 -11.58 35.86 10.90
CA GLU A 297 -10.60 36.61 11.70
C GLU A 297 -9.65 37.45 10.81
N ILE A 298 -9.25 36.92 9.65
CA ILE A 298 -8.44 37.64 8.65
C ILE A 298 -9.20 38.85 8.09
N ASP A 299 -10.49 38.70 7.73
CA ASP A 299 -11.32 39.80 7.23
C ASP A 299 -11.51 40.90 8.29
N GLN A 300 -11.67 40.52 9.56
CA GLN A 300 -11.71 41.47 10.68
C GLN A 300 -10.38 42.19 10.86
N ALA A 301 -9.26 41.46 10.80
CA ALA A 301 -7.93 42.05 10.91
C ALA A 301 -7.64 43.02 9.76
N ALA A 302 -8.04 42.69 8.53
CA ALA A 302 -7.93 43.58 7.37
C ALA A 302 -8.70 44.89 7.60
N THR A 303 -9.93 44.78 8.12
CA THR A 303 -10.76 45.95 8.46
C THR A 303 -10.08 46.81 9.52
N ALA A 304 -9.56 46.21 10.59
CA ALA A 304 -8.89 46.91 11.68
C ALA A 304 -7.61 47.63 11.20
N ILE A 305 -6.84 47.05 10.28
CA ILE A 305 -5.65 47.69 9.71
C ILE A 305 -6.01 48.86 8.80
N ASN A 306 -7.09 48.75 8.03
CA ASN A 306 -7.57 49.86 7.21
C ASN A 306 -8.03 51.05 8.08
N GLU A 307 -8.74 50.77 9.19
CA GLU A 307 -9.09 51.79 10.18
C GLU A 307 -7.85 52.39 10.87
N MET A 308 -6.89 51.55 11.25
CA MET A 308 -5.63 51.98 11.86
C MET A 308 -4.82 52.89 10.93
N THR A 309 -4.71 52.52 9.66
CA THR A 309 -4.02 53.33 8.64
C THR A 309 -4.66 54.71 8.51
N SER A 310 -6.00 54.75 8.45
CA SER A 310 -6.75 56.01 8.40
C SER A 310 -6.54 56.88 9.63
N ALA A 311 -6.57 56.28 10.83
CA ALA A 311 -6.34 56.98 12.09
C ALA A 311 -4.91 57.51 12.21
N VAL A 312 -3.91 56.74 11.78
CA VAL A 312 -2.50 57.16 11.79
C VAL A 312 -2.26 58.33 10.84
N GLU A 313 -2.84 58.29 9.63
CA GLU A 313 -2.77 59.43 8.71
C GLU A 313 -3.44 60.69 9.29
N GLU A 314 -4.53 60.53 10.03
CA GLU A 314 -5.19 61.64 10.72
C GLU A 314 -4.31 62.21 11.84
N VAL A 315 -3.62 61.38 12.62
CA VAL A 315 -2.64 61.82 13.62
C VAL A 315 -1.50 62.61 12.96
N ALA A 316 -0.96 62.13 11.84
CA ALA A 316 0.08 62.85 11.09
C ALA A 316 -0.40 64.23 10.64
N ARG A 317 -1.60 64.32 10.04
CA ARG A 317 -2.21 65.59 9.61
C ARG A 317 -2.43 66.53 10.80
N ASN A 318 -2.94 66.03 11.91
CA ASN A 318 -3.17 66.83 13.12
C ASN A 318 -1.87 67.33 13.74
N ALA A 319 -0.81 66.52 13.74
CA ALA A 319 0.50 66.93 14.23
C ALA A 319 1.07 68.09 13.39
N VAL A 320 1.02 67.98 12.06
CA VAL A 320 1.44 69.06 11.14
C VAL A 320 0.61 70.33 11.36
N SER A 321 -0.73 70.21 11.41
CA SER A 321 -1.61 71.36 11.65
C SER A 321 -1.35 72.03 13.01
N THR A 322 -1.07 71.24 14.05
CA THR A 322 -0.74 71.76 15.38
C THR A 322 0.64 72.44 15.41
N SER A 323 1.61 71.94 14.63
CA SER A 323 2.91 72.59 14.41
C SER A 323 2.74 73.97 13.75
N ASP A 324 1.91 74.07 12.70
CA ASP A 324 1.63 75.34 12.03
C ASP A 324 0.94 76.35 12.96
N ALA A 325 -0.07 75.92 13.73
CA ALA A 325 -0.74 76.74 14.72
C ALA A 325 0.21 77.20 15.85
N SER A 326 1.16 76.34 16.24
CA SER A 326 2.22 76.68 17.18
C SER A 326 3.15 77.75 16.61
N ASN A 327 3.62 77.60 15.36
CA ASN A 327 4.45 78.62 14.71
C ASN A 327 3.74 79.98 14.60
N GLN A 328 2.44 79.99 14.31
CA GLN A 328 1.64 81.22 14.26
C GLN A 328 1.47 81.86 15.66
N SER A 329 1.32 81.04 16.70
CA SER A 329 1.26 81.48 18.09
C SER A 329 2.62 82.04 18.57
N SER A 330 3.72 81.42 18.16
CA SER A 330 5.10 81.90 18.43
C SER A 330 5.33 83.27 17.82
N THR A 331 4.93 83.45 16.56
CA THR A 331 4.99 84.74 15.86
C THR A 331 4.18 85.83 16.58
N SER A 332 2.98 85.48 17.07
CA SER A 332 2.13 86.41 17.82
C SER A 332 2.72 86.77 19.18
N ALA A 333 3.31 85.81 19.88
CA ALA A 333 3.99 86.04 21.16
C ALA A 333 5.24 86.93 21.00
N LEU A 334 6.04 86.71 19.94
CA LEU A 334 7.17 87.57 19.58
C LEU A 334 6.72 89.01 19.28
N ALA A 335 5.67 89.18 18.48
CA ALA A 335 5.10 90.51 18.22
C ALA A 335 4.59 91.19 19.50
N GLY A 336 3.97 90.43 20.40
CA GLY A 336 3.60 90.89 21.74
C GLY A 336 4.81 91.33 22.57
N GLN A 337 5.89 90.57 22.53
CA GLN A 337 7.12 90.88 23.24
C GLN A 337 7.74 92.19 22.73
N THR A 338 7.76 92.40 21.41
CA THR A 338 8.21 93.68 20.82
C THR A 338 7.39 94.86 21.34
N ARG A 339 6.06 94.75 21.38
CA ARG A 339 5.19 95.82 21.93
C ARG A 339 5.44 96.09 23.40
N VAL A 340 5.73 95.06 24.19
CA VAL A 340 6.10 95.23 25.61
C VAL A 340 7.44 95.97 25.74
N ILE A 341 8.43 95.67 24.90
CA ILE A 341 9.72 96.39 24.88
C ILE A 341 9.50 97.87 24.54
N GLU A 342 8.68 98.19 23.54
CA GLU A 342 8.31 99.57 23.19
C GLU A 342 7.60 100.28 24.36
N THR A 343 6.74 99.56 25.09
CA THR A 343 6.05 100.07 26.28
C THR A 343 7.03 100.38 27.41
N VAL A 344 7.98 99.47 27.67
CA VAL A 344 9.07 99.67 28.64
C VAL A 344 9.88 100.93 28.31
N GLN A 345 10.24 101.12 27.04
CA GLN A 345 10.99 102.30 26.59
C GLN A 345 10.17 103.60 26.75
N SER A 346 8.87 103.54 26.44
CA SER A 346 7.95 104.68 26.59
C SER A 346 7.77 105.07 28.07
N ILE A 347 7.63 104.09 28.96
CA ILE A 347 7.53 104.33 30.41
C ILE A 347 8.84 104.90 30.95
N GLN A 348 10.00 104.40 30.51
CA GLN A 348 11.29 104.96 30.93
C GLN A 348 11.42 106.44 30.54
N THR A 349 11.02 106.77 29.31
CA THR A 349 10.99 108.16 28.82
C THR A 349 10.01 109.03 29.65
N LEU A 350 8.85 108.47 30.03
CA LEU A 350 7.90 109.14 30.92
C LEU A 350 8.51 109.41 32.30
N THR A 351 9.18 108.43 32.91
CA THR A 351 9.86 108.58 34.19
C THR A 351 10.91 109.69 34.14
N ASP A 352 11.71 109.74 33.07
CA ASP A 352 12.72 110.78 32.85
C ASP A 352 12.08 112.18 32.72
N ASN A 353 10.98 112.29 31.98
CA ASN A 353 10.24 113.55 31.82
C ASN A 353 9.58 114.01 33.13
N VAL A 354 8.99 113.10 33.90
CA VAL A 354 8.40 113.41 35.22
C VAL A 354 9.50 113.89 36.17
N GLN A 355 10.67 113.25 36.17
CA GLN A 355 11.81 113.67 36.98
C GLN A 355 12.33 115.05 36.56
N ALA A 356 12.46 115.33 35.27
CA ALA A 356 12.85 116.64 34.75
C ALA A 356 11.84 117.73 35.17
N THR A 357 10.54 117.45 35.06
CA THR A 357 9.49 118.40 35.43
C THR A 357 9.46 118.64 36.94
N SER A 358 9.69 117.60 37.76
CA SER A 358 9.80 117.72 39.21
C SER A 358 10.93 118.68 39.62
N MET A 359 12.09 118.62 38.94
CA MET A 359 13.18 119.58 39.17
C MET A 359 12.79 121.03 38.82
N LEU A 360 12.05 121.24 37.73
CA LEU A 360 11.57 122.57 37.34
C LEU A 360 10.58 123.15 38.35
N VAL A 361 9.61 122.34 38.80
CA VAL A 361 8.63 122.76 39.82
C VAL A 361 9.32 123.02 41.17
N GLN A 362 10.32 122.22 41.54
CA GLN A 362 11.13 122.47 42.73
C GLN A 362 11.91 123.79 42.62
N SER A 363 12.47 124.09 41.45
CA SER A 363 13.13 125.37 41.20
C SER A 363 12.13 126.53 41.30
N LEU A 364 10.91 126.39 40.77
CA LEU A 364 9.84 127.39 40.91
C LEU A 364 9.46 127.61 42.37
N ALA A 365 9.28 126.53 43.15
CA ALA A 365 8.99 126.63 44.59
C ALA A 365 10.08 127.41 45.35
N ASN A 366 11.35 127.16 45.02
CA ASN A 366 12.48 127.89 45.60
C ASN A 366 12.47 129.37 45.18
N GLN A 367 12.24 129.66 43.90
CA GLN A 367 12.16 131.03 43.39
C GLN A 367 11.00 131.81 44.01
N SER A 368 9.83 131.19 44.19
CA SER A 368 8.69 131.78 44.91
C SER A 368 9.05 132.13 46.36
N GLN A 369 9.83 131.29 47.03
CA GLN A 369 10.29 131.56 48.39
C GLN A 369 11.24 132.76 48.44
N ASP A 370 12.12 132.91 47.45
CA ASP A 370 13.01 134.08 47.36
C ASP A 370 12.23 135.36 47.05
N ILE A 371 11.18 135.30 46.21
CA ILE A 371 10.26 136.43 46.00
C ILE A 371 9.57 136.82 47.31
N GLY A 372 9.13 135.84 48.11
CA GLY A 372 8.57 136.10 49.44
C GLY A 372 9.49 136.93 50.33
N LYS A 373 10.79 136.58 50.39
CA LYS A 373 11.79 137.36 51.14
C LYS A 373 11.92 138.80 50.63
N VAL A 374 11.86 139.01 49.32
CA VAL A 374 11.91 140.35 48.72
C VAL A 374 10.66 141.16 49.09
N LEU A 375 9.49 140.53 49.08
CA LEU A 375 8.23 141.19 49.48
C LEU A 375 8.24 141.61 50.95
N ASP A 376 8.82 140.81 51.84
CA ASP A 376 8.99 141.19 53.25
C ASP A 376 9.85 142.46 53.40
N VAL A 377 10.92 142.59 52.61
CA VAL A 377 11.75 143.80 52.57
C VAL A 377 10.95 145.00 52.03
N ILE A 378 10.18 144.83 50.94
CA ILE A 378 9.37 145.92 50.36
C ILE A 378 8.28 146.35 51.34
N ARG A 379 7.62 145.40 52.03
CA ARG A 379 6.61 145.69 53.06
C ARG A 379 7.22 146.49 54.21
N SER A 380 8.41 146.10 54.68
CA SER A 380 9.18 146.82 55.69
C SER A 380 9.55 148.25 55.23
N ILE A 381 10.02 148.42 53.99
CA ILE A 381 10.31 149.74 53.41
C ILE A 381 9.03 150.59 53.31
N ALA A 382 7.91 150.01 52.85
CA ALA A 382 6.64 150.72 52.75
C ALA A 382 6.12 151.14 54.13
N GLU A 383 6.31 150.33 55.16
CA GLU A 383 5.97 150.67 56.54
C GLU A 383 6.85 151.81 57.09
N GLN A 384 8.16 151.73 56.85
CA GLN A 384 9.10 152.82 57.16
C GLN A 384 8.75 154.11 56.42
N THR A 385 8.36 154.01 55.14
CA THR A 385 7.97 155.15 54.30
C THR A 385 6.66 155.76 54.81
N ASN A 386 5.69 154.95 55.23
CA ASN A 386 4.45 155.39 55.86
C ASN A 386 4.71 156.14 57.18
N LEU A 387 5.65 155.66 58.00
CA LEU A 387 6.08 156.33 59.23
C LEU A 387 6.83 157.65 58.97
N LEU A 388 7.73 157.68 57.98
CA LEU A 388 8.43 158.90 57.54
C LEU A 388 7.44 159.95 57.01
N ALA A 389 6.46 159.52 56.21
CA ALA A 389 5.42 160.39 55.67
C ALA A 389 4.49 160.93 56.76
N LEU A 390 4.14 160.11 57.76
CA LEU A 390 3.40 160.56 58.94
C LEU A 390 4.17 161.64 59.71
N ASN A 391 5.47 161.44 59.95
CA ASN A 391 6.31 162.43 60.63
C ASN A 391 6.41 163.73 59.81
N ALA A 392 6.51 163.65 58.48
CA ALA A 392 6.51 164.83 57.60
C ALA A 392 5.16 165.57 57.59
N ALA A 393 4.03 164.85 57.62
CA ALA A 393 2.70 165.43 57.71
C ALA A 393 2.47 166.16 59.05
N ILE A 394 2.98 165.59 60.16
CA ILE A 394 2.96 166.22 61.48
C ILE A 394 3.75 167.54 61.47
N GLU A 395 4.97 167.55 60.91
CA GLU A 395 5.80 168.76 60.89
C GLU A 395 5.27 169.83 59.91
N ALA A 396 4.64 169.42 58.80
CA ALA A 396 3.95 170.31 57.88
C ALA A 396 2.70 170.98 58.52
N ALA A 397 1.94 170.26 59.34
CA ALA A 397 0.84 170.83 60.13
C ALA A 397 1.35 171.84 61.19
N ARG A 398 2.57 171.62 61.71
CA ARG A 398 3.23 172.50 62.69
C ARG A 398 3.71 173.83 62.11
N ALA A 399 4.02 173.87 60.80
CA ALA A 399 4.47 175.06 60.07
C ALA A 399 3.33 176.01 59.61
N GLY A 400 2.06 175.67 59.87
CA GLY A 400 0.91 176.51 59.53
C GLY A 400 0.75 176.77 58.02
N GLU A 401 0.36 177.99 57.63
CA GLU A 401 0.06 178.35 56.22
C GLU A 401 1.25 178.16 55.26
N SER A 402 2.50 178.24 55.75
CA SER A 402 3.70 177.98 54.93
C SER A 402 3.94 176.48 54.62
N GLY A 403 3.30 175.58 55.37
CA GLY A 403 3.48 174.12 55.27
C GLY A 403 2.48 173.40 54.36
N ARG A 404 1.45 174.09 53.82
CA ARG A 404 0.37 173.44 53.05
C ARG A 404 0.85 172.62 51.86
N GLY A 405 1.84 173.11 51.11
CA GLY A 405 2.42 172.37 49.98
C GLY A 405 3.12 171.08 50.41
N PHE A 406 3.81 171.10 51.56
CA PHE A 406 4.48 169.94 52.14
C PHE A 406 3.50 168.92 52.74
N ALA A 407 2.41 169.38 53.36
CA ALA A 407 1.37 168.51 53.90
C ALA A 407 0.71 167.65 52.80
N VAL A 408 0.41 168.26 51.65
CA VAL A 408 -0.16 167.54 50.50
C VAL A 408 0.80 166.48 49.98
N VAL A 409 2.10 166.78 49.88
CA VAL A 409 3.11 165.79 49.46
C VAL A 409 3.25 164.66 50.49
N ALA A 410 3.23 164.97 51.79
CA ALA A 410 3.33 163.97 52.85
C ALA A 410 2.11 163.02 52.86
N ASP A 411 0.90 163.53 52.67
CA ASP A 411 -0.31 162.72 52.55
C ASP A 411 -0.29 161.86 51.27
N GLU A 412 0.25 162.37 50.16
CA GLU A 412 0.41 161.59 48.91
C GLU A 412 1.44 160.47 49.08
N VAL A 413 2.57 160.72 49.75
CA VAL A 413 3.59 159.69 50.06
C VAL A 413 3.01 158.64 51.02
N ARG A 414 2.20 159.05 51.99
CA ARG A 414 1.52 158.14 52.92
C ARG A 414 0.49 157.27 52.20
N ALA A 415 -0.31 157.85 51.31
CA ALA A 415 -1.25 157.12 50.46
C ALA A 415 -0.51 156.12 49.53
N LEU A 416 0.65 156.51 48.98
CA LEU A 416 1.49 155.65 48.16
C LEU A 416 2.10 154.49 48.98
N ALA A 417 2.57 154.77 50.20
CA ALA A 417 3.11 153.75 51.11
C ALA A 417 2.03 152.73 51.54
N HIS A 418 0.82 153.20 51.86
CA HIS A 418 -0.34 152.34 52.12
C HIS A 418 -0.72 151.49 50.91
N ARG A 419 -0.77 152.08 49.70
CA ARG A 419 -0.99 151.32 48.45
C ARG A 419 0.11 150.29 48.21
N THR A 420 1.36 150.59 48.54
CA THR A 420 2.50 149.66 48.41
C THR A 420 2.39 148.50 49.40
N GLN A 421 1.98 148.74 50.65
CA GLN A 421 1.68 147.68 51.62
C GLN A 421 0.51 146.79 51.16
N GLN A 422 -0.56 147.40 50.64
CA GLN A 422 -1.70 146.63 50.13
C GLN A 422 -1.30 145.76 48.93
N SER A 423 -0.57 146.32 47.95
CA SER A 423 -0.05 145.55 46.81
C SER A 423 0.90 144.44 47.24
N THR A 424 1.77 144.66 48.23
CA THR A 424 2.66 143.59 48.73
C THR A 424 1.91 142.50 49.48
N LEU A 425 0.80 142.79 50.16
CA LEU A 425 -0.10 141.75 50.73
C LEU A 425 -0.78 140.93 49.64
N GLU A 426 -1.26 141.59 48.57
CA GLU A 426 -1.86 140.89 47.42
C GLU A 426 -0.83 139.99 46.72
N ILE A 427 0.41 140.47 46.49
CA ILE A 427 1.47 139.66 45.89
C ILE A 427 1.91 138.53 46.83
N ASP A 428 1.99 138.76 48.14
CA ASP A 428 2.33 137.73 49.13
C ASP A 428 1.28 136.59 49.14
N SER A 429 -0.01 136.93 49.01
CA SER A 429 -1.07 135.94 48.81
C SER A 429 -0.87 135.15 47.52
N MET A 430 -0.51 135.81 46.41
CA MET A 430 -0.24 135.15 45.12
C MET A 430 0.99 134.23 45.20
N VAL A 431 2.07 134.66 45.85
CA VAL A 431 3.30 133.89 46.05
C VAL A 431 3.06 132.70 46.98
N SER A 432 2.28 132.88 48.04
CA SER A 432 1.86 131.79 48.93
C SER A 432 1.00 130.75 48.19
N ALA A 433 0.05 131.19 47.36
CA ALA A 433 -0.73 130.30 46.50
C ALA A 433 0.15 129.57 45.47
N MET A 434 1.12 130.26 44.86
CA MET A 434 2.09 129.67 43.93
C MET A 434 2.96 128.61 44.62
N ARG A 435 3.45 128.88 45.84
CA ARG A 435 4.23 127.91 46.63
C ARG A 435 3.39 126.69 46.99
N SER A 436 2.14 126.89 47.43
CA SER A 436 1.21 125.79 47.71
C SER A 436 0.93 124.96 46.46
N GLY A 437 0.69 125.60 45.32
CA GLY A 437 0.48 124.94 44.03
C GLY A 437 1.70 124.14 43.57
N SER A 438 2.91 124.70 43.71
CA SER A 438 4.16 124.00 43.40
C SER A 438 4.39 122.78 44.30
N ALA A 439 4.08 122.88 45.60
CA ALA A 439 4.18 121.74 46.53
C ALA A 439 3.20 120.61 46.16
N GLN A 440 1.96 120.94 45.82
CA GLN A 440 0.96 119.96 45.37
C GLN A 440 1.34 119.32 44.02
N ALA A 441 1.92 120.09 43.11
CA ALA A 441 2.45 119.59 41.84
C ALA A 441 3.63 118.62 42.06
N LEU A 442 4.54 118.92 42.99
CA LEU A 442 5.63 118.03 43.40
C LEU A 442 5.13 116.70 43.96
N ASP A 443 4.14 116.72 44.86
CA ASP A 443 3.51 115.51 45.42
C ASP A 443 2.85 114.64 44.32
N SER A 444 2.15 115.29 43.39
CA SER A 444 1.53 114.63 42.23
C SER A 444 2.58 114.01 41.30
N MET A 445 3.73 114.67 41.12
CA MET A 445 4.85 114.15 40.32
C MET A 445 5.53 112.95 40.99
N ASN A 446 5.72 112.98 42.31
CA ASN A 446 6.25 111.82 43.05
C ASN A 446 5.30 110.61 42.95
N THR A 447 4.01 110.83 43.15
CA THR A 447 3.00 109.77 42.96
C THR A 447 3.00 109.22 41.52
N SER A 448 3.16 110.10 40.53
CA SER A 448 3.23 109.69 39.12
C SER A 448 4.48 108.86 38.82
N ARG A 449 5.61 109.20 39.44
CA ARG A 449 6.86 108.44 39.36
C ARG A 449 6.69 107.03 39.94
N ASP A 450 6.14 106.91 41.15
CA ASP A 450 5.94 105.59 41.79
C ASP A 450 5.02 104.68 40.96
N ARG A 451 4.00 105.27 40.32
CA ARG A 451 3.12 104.54 39.39
C ARG A 451 3.84 104.14 38.11
N ALA A 452 4.70 105.00 37.56
CA ALA A 452 5.51 104.68 36.38
C ALA A 452 6.48 103.52 36.69
N ASP A 453 7.17 103.55 37.83
CA ASP A 453 8.08 102.48 38.27
C ASP A 453 7.34 101.15 38.49
N SER A 454 6.15 101.18 39.09
CA SER A 454 5.30 100.00 39.24
C SER A 454 4.83 99.45 37.89
N THR A 455 4.46 100.33 36.96
CA THR A 455 4.04 99.93 35.59
C THR A 455 5.21 99.34 34.80
N LEU A 456 6.43 99.87 34.99
CA LEU A 456 7.66 99.34 34.40
C LEU A 456 7.94 97.91 34.88
N ALA A 457 7.77 97.63 36.18
CA ALA A 457 7.92 96.29 36.74
C ALA A 457 6.91 95.30 36.15
N LEU A 458 5.63 95.69 36.04
CA LEU A 458 4.59 94.88 35.40
C LEU A 458 4.89 94.60 33.93
N ALA A 459 5.34 95.61 33.19
CA ALA A 459 5.70 95.45 31.78
C ALA A 459 6.88 94.48 31.61
N LYS A 460 7.91 94.55 32.46
CA LYS A 460 9.02 93.57 32.44
C LYS A 460 8.54 92.14 32.72
N GLY A 461 7.70 91.94 33.74
CA GLY A 461 7.13 90.62 34.04
C GLY A 461 6.27 90.05 32.91
N ALA A 462 5.51 90.91 32.20
CA ALA A 462 4.78 90.50 31.00
C ALA A 462 5.72 90.08 29.86
N GLY A 463 6.86 90.77 29.69
CA GLY A 463 7.88 90.42 28.69
C GLY A 463 8.56 89.08 28.97
N GLU A 464 8.87 88.78 30.24
CA GLU A 464 9.40 87.49 30.67
C GLU A 464 8.39 86.36 30.42
N SER A 465 7.12 86.57 30.78
CA SER A 465 6.04 85.60 30.53
C SER A 465 5.87 85.27 29.04
N LEU A 466 5.93 86.28 28.17
CA LEU A 466 5.88 86.09 26.71
C LEU A 466 7.10 85.33 26.17
N SER A 467 8.27 85.52 26.77
CA SER A 467 9.48 84.76 26.42
C SER A 467 9.33 83.28 26.77
N GLU A 468 8.77 82.96 27.94
CA GLU A 468 8.53 81.59 28.38
C GLU A 468 7.45 80.88 27.54
N ILE A 469 6.39 81.61 27.18
CA ILE A 469 5.36 81.15 26.22
C ILE A 469 6.00 80.81 24.87
N THR A 470 6.85 81.69 24.34
CA THR A 470 7.52 81.48 23.05
C THR A 470 8.41 80.23 23.08
N SER A 471 9.18 80.05 24.16
CA SER A 471 10.01 78.84 24.36
C SER A 471 9.16 77.57 24.41
N SER A 472 8.05 77.58 25.16
CA SER A 472 7.14 76.44 25.29
C SER A 472 6.47 76.08 23.97
N ILE A 473 6.04 77.09 23.19
CA ILE A 473 5.44 76.90 21.87
C ILE A 473 6.45 76.27 20.89
N ASN A 474 7.72 76.70 20.92
CA ASN A 474 8.75 76.11 20.08
C ASN A 474 8.98 74.62 20.41
N GLN A 475 8.95 74.24 21.70
CA GLN A 475 9.03 72.84 22.10
C GLN A 475 7.81 72.02 21.62
N ILE A 476 6.60 72.62 21.62
CA ILE A 476 5.39 71.97 21.09
C ILE A 476 5.54 71.73 19.57
N SER A 477 6.04 72.74 18.83
CA SER A 477 6.31 72.64 17.39
C SER A 477 7.30 71.50 17.08
N GLU A 478 8.42 71.43 17.81
CA GLU A 478 9.42 70.36 17.66
C GLU A 478 8.84 68.97 17.97
N ARG A 479 8.08 68.82 19.06
CA ARG A 479 7.45 67.54 19.40
C ARG A 479 6.42 67.11 18.37
N ASN A 480 5.67 68.03 17.78
CA ASN A 480 4.72 67.70 16.72
C ASN A 480 5.40 67.18 15.45
N LEU A 481 6.58 67.68 15.10
CA LEU A 481 7.36 67.12 13.99
C LEU A 481 7.78 65.67 14.27
N VAL A 482 8.16 65.35 15.50
CA VAL A 482 8.47 63.96 15.91
C VAL A 482 7.21 63.08 15.86
N ILE A 483 6.06 63.58 16.31
CA ILE A 483 4.78 62.85 16.23
C ILE A 483 4.41 62.58 14.76
N ALA A 484 4.55 63.57 13.87
CA ALA A 484 4.29 63.39 12.44
C ALA A 484 5.20 62.31 11.83
N SER A 485 6.50 62.34 12.13
CA SER A 485 7.45 61.32 11.66
C SER A 485 7.13 59.92 12.20
N ALA A 486 6.78 59.80 13.48
CA ALA A 486 6.39 58.52 14.08
C ALA A 486 5.08 57.97 13.46
N ALA A 487 4.14 58.86 13.14
CA ALA A 487 2.91 58.47 12.45
C ALA A 487 3.19 57.99 11.01
N GLU A 488 4.11 58.63 10.27
CA GLU A 488 4.53 58.14 8.95
C GLU A 488 5.15 56.73 9.02
N GLU A 489 5.99 56.47 10.03
CA GLU A 489 6.58 55.15 10.27
C GLU A 489 5.48 54.11 10.61
N GLN A 490 4.52 54.45 11.47
CA GLN A 490 3.37 53.59 11.77
C GLN A 490 2.51 53.31 10.53
N ALA A 491 2.32 54.28 9.63
CA ALA A 491 1.59 54.09 8.38
C ALA A 491 2.33 53.14 7.43
N GLN A 492 3.67 53.18 7.43
CA GLN A 492 4.47 52.21 6.69
C GLN A 492 4.32 50.79 7.27
N VAL A 493 4.42 50.63 8.59
CA VAL A 493 4.22 49.33 9.25
C VAL A 493 2.81 48.80 8.98
N SER A 494 1.78 49.65 9.06
CA SER A 494 0.40 49.24 8.79
C SER A 494 0.22 48.70 7.36
N ARG A 495 0.84 49.34 6.36
CA ARG A 495 0.85 48.85 4.96
C ARG A 495 1.58 47.53 4.79
N GLU A 496 2.65 47.30 5.56
CA GLU A 496 3.35 46.01 5.55
C GLU A 496 2.50 44.91 6.17
N VAL A 497 1.83 45.20 7.29
CA VAL A 497 0.93 44.24 7.93
C VAL A 497 -0.30 43.94 7.04
N ASP A 498 -0.87 44.93 6.35
CA ASP A 498 -1.92 44.73 5.34
C ASP A 498 -1.48 43.72 4.26
N ARG A 499 -0.26 43.89 3.73
CA ARG A 499 0.33 42.95 2.77
C ARG A 499 0.46 41.54 3.33
N ASN A 500 0.86 41.42 4.59
CA ASN A 500 0.96 40.13 5.26
C ASN A 500 -0.42 39.48 5.46
N ILE A 501 -1.46 40.26 5.77
CA ILE A 501 -2.84 39.76 5.86
C ILE A 501 -3.30 39.19 4.51
N VAL A 502 -3.02 39.87 3.40
CA VAL A 502 -3.34 39.37 2.06
C VAL A 502 -2.63 38.03 1.79
N ASN A 503 -1.34 37.92 2.11
CA ASN A 503 -0.60 36.66 1.95
C ASN A 503 -1.17 35.53 2.82
N ILE A 504 -1.57 35.83 4.07
CA ILE A 504 -2.20 34.86 4.97
C ILE A 504 -3.55 34.40 4.40
N ARG A 505 -4.33 35.33 3.82
CA ARG A 505 -5.60 35.00 3.16
C ARG A 505 -5.40 34.04 1.99
N ASP A 506 -4.43 34.31 1.12
CA ASP A 506 -4.12 33.45 -0.02
C ASP A 506 -3.67 32.05 0.44
N LEU A 507 -2.83 31.98 1.48
CA LEU A 507 -2.42 30.72 2.08
C LEU A 507 -3.61 29.95 2.70
N SER A 508 -4.55 30.66 3.33
CA SER A 508 -5.78 30.08 3.87
C SER A 508 -6.67 29.48 2.76
N MET A 509 -6.78 30.17 1.62
CA MET A 509 -7.48 29.62 0.44
C MET A 509 -6.78 28.36 -0.09
N GLN A 510 -5.45 28.36 -0.15
CA GLN A 510 -4.68 27.18 -0.56
C GLN A 510 -4.88 26.01 0.40
N SER A 511 -4.87 26.25 1.72
CA SER A 511 -5.17 25.24 2.73
C SER A 511 -6.59 24.68 2.59
N THR A 512 -7.56 25.52 2.26
CA THR A 512 -8.95 25.10 2.00
C THR A 512 -9.03 24.16 0.80
N GLN A 513 -8.30 24.48 -0.28
CA GLN A 513 -8.19 23.59 -1.44
C GLN A 513 -7.51 22.26 -1.08
N GLY A 514 -6.44 22.31 -0.26
CA GLY A 514 -5.77 21.11 0.24
C GLY A 514 -6.69 20.22 1.08
N ALA A 515 -7.47 20.80 1.98
CA ALA A 515 -8.46 20.09 2.77
C ALA A 515 -9.52 19.39 1.89
N ASN A 516 -10.05 20.07 0.86
CA ASN A 516 -10.95 19.44 -0.12
C ASN A 516 -10.33 18.21 -0.80
N GLN A 517 -9.07 18.32 -1.23
CA GLN A 517 -8.35 17.22 -1.87
C GLN A 517 -8.18 16.03 -0.93
N ILE A 518 -7.87 16.28 0.35
CA ILE A 518 -7.74 15.25 1.39
C ILE A 518 -9.10 14.59 1.67
N SER A 519 -10.19 15.35 1.76
CA SER A 519 -11.53 14.78 1.95
C SER A 519 -11.91 13.87 0.79
N ALA A 520 -11.72 14.31 -0.46
CA ALA A 520 -11.99 13.50 -1.65
C ALA A 520 -11.14 12.21 -1.67
N SER A 521 -9.85 12.31 -1.32
CA SER A 521 -8.95 11.15 -1.25
C SER A 521 -9.36 10.18 -0.13
N SER A 522 -9.81 10.70 1.01
CA SER A 522 -10.29 9.90 2.15
C SER A 522 -11.56 9.13 1.78
N HIS A 523 -12.49 9.75 1.04
CA HIS A 523 -13.64 9.05 0.48
C HIS A 523 -13.24 7.91 -0.46
N GLU A 524 -12.29 8.14 -1.36
CA GLU A 524 -11.78 7.07 -2.23
C GLU A 524 -11.08 5.96 -1.44
N LEU A 525 -10.29 6.27 -0.42
CA LEU A 525 -9.66 5.25 0.45
C LEU A 525 -10.72 4.42 1.18
N SER A 526 -11.77 5.05 1.69
CA SER A 526 -12.90 4.35 2.33
C SER A 526 -13.59 3.41 1.34
N ARG A 527 -13.81 3.87 0.10
CA ARG A 527 -14.38 3.06 -0.99
C ARG A 527 -13.48 1.87 -1.33
N LEU A 528 -12.17 2.09 -1.52
CA LEU A 528 -11.20 1.02 -1.80
C LEU A 528 -11.13 0.00 -0.65
N ALA A 529 -11.20 0.46 0.60
CA ALA A 529 -11.25 -0.41 1.76
C ALA A 529 -12.51 -1.28 1.78
N ALA A 530 -13.67 -0.70 1.44
CA ALA A 530 -14.92 -1.44 1.29
C ALA A 530 -14.86 -2.46 0.15
N ASP A 531 -14.30 -2.08 -1.01
CA ASP A 531 -14.11 -2.97 -2.16
C ASP A 531 -13.17 -4.14 -1.79
N LEU A 532 -12.06 -3.88 -1.10
CA LEU A 532 -11.15 -4.91 -0.60
C LEU A 532 -11.86 -5.85 0.38
N SER A 533 -12.63 -5.31 1.33
CA SER A 533 -13.42 -6.10 2.27
C SER A 533 -14.44 -6.98 1.54
N GLN A 534 -15.08 -6.47 0.49
CA GLN A 534 -16.01 -7.24 -0.34
C GLN A 534 -15.30 -8.38 -1.09
N VAL A 535 -14.13 -8.13 -1.69
CA VAL A 535 -13.32 -9.17 -2.34
C VAL A 535 -12.89 -10.24 -1.33
N VAL A 536 -12.48 -9.82 -0.13
CA VAL A 536 -12.12 -10.75 0.95
C VAL A 536 -13.31 -11.59 1.39
N SER A 537 -14.50 -10.98 1.51
CA SER A 537 -15.73 -11.65 1.95
C SER A 537 -16.23 -12.74 1.00
N ARG A 538 -15.79 -12.73 -0.28
CA ARG A 538 -16.05 -13.84 -1.22
C ARG A 538 -15.36 -15.13 -0.78
N PHE A 539 -14.26 -15.03 -0.04
CA PHE A 539 -13.58 -16.19 0.52
C PHE A 539 -14.11 -16.47 1.92
N LYS A 540 -14.56 -17.70 2.16
CA LYS A 540 -14.94 -18.20 3.48
C LYS A 540 -13.67 -18.69 4.17
N VAL A 541 -13.30 -18.06 5.28
CA VAL A 541 -12.01 -18.23 5.98
C VAL A 541 -12.21 -18.82 7.37
#